data_AF-A0A380DKW0-F1
#
_entry.id   AF-A0A380DKW0-F1
#
_cell.length_a   1.000
_cell.length_b   1.000
_cell.length_c   1.000
_cell.angle_alpha   90.00
_cell.angle_beta   90.00
_cell.angle_gamma   90.00
#
_symmetry.space_group_name_H-M   'P 1'
#
loop_
_entity.id
_entity.type
_entity.pdbx_description
1 polymer ?
#
loop_
_entity_poly.entity_id
_entity_poly.type
_entity_poly.pdbx_seq_one_letter_code
_entity_poly.pdbx_strand_id
1 'polypeptide(L)'
;MIEINNLSKRYRNKQIFNHLTMSFNSNRLTVLLGDNGAGKSTLLRMIAGIEKANDGTINYFGEKWNQRQIQNHIGYVPQDIALFEHMTVAENIKFF
;
A
#
# COMPACT_ATOMS: atom_id res chain seq x y z
N MET A 1 -12.75 4.41 1.55
CA MET A 1 -12.77 3.11 2.26
C MET A 1 -11.92 2.17 1.44
N ILE A 2 -11.07 1.36 2.06
CA ILE A 2 -10.24 0.36 1.38
C ILE A 2 -10.65 -1.01 1.89
N GLU A 3 -10.94 -1.94 1.00
CA GLU A 3 -11.40 -3.28 1.34
C GLU A 3 -10.45 -4.30 0.72
N ILE A 4 -10.00 -5.23 1.56
CA ILE A 4 -9.08 -6.29 1.18
C ILE A 4 -9.82 -7.60 1.35
N ASN A 5 -9.90 -8.39 0.29
CA ASN A 5 -10.65 -9.65 0.26
C ASN A 5 -9.74 -10.82 -0.12
N ASN A 6 -9.59 -11.77 0.79
CA ASN A 6 -8.82 -13.01 0.62
C ASN A 6 -7.41 -12.81 0.05
N LEU A 7 -6.75 -11.74 0.46
CA LEU A 7 -5.47 -11.32 -0.08
C LEU A 7 -4.36 -12.30 0.34
N SER A 8 -3.67 -12.83 -0.66
CA SER A 8 -2.55 -13.74 -0.45
C SER A 8 -1.27 -13.19 -1.07
N LYS A 9 -0.18 -13.28 -0.30
CA LYS A 9 1.14 -12.83 -0.73
C LYS A 9 2.22 -13.79 -0.25
N ARG A 10 3.06 -14.23 -1.16
CA ARG A 10 4.20 -15.10 -0.91
C ARG A 10 5.41 -14.62 -1.71
N TYR A 11 6.58 -14.66 -1.09
CA TYR A 11 7.86 -14.49 -1.78
C TYR A 11 8.62 -15.80 -1.71
N ARG A 12 8.85 -16.46 -2.87
CA ARG A 12 9.49 -17.78 -2.94
C ARG A 12 8.86 -18.74 -1.92
N ASN A 13 9.57 -19.05 -0.84
CA ASN A 13 9.16 -20.00 0.20
C ASN A 13 8.54 -19.32 1.45
N LYS A 14 8.48 -17.99 1.51
CA LYS A 14 7.95 -17.24 2.65
C LYS A 14 6.55 -16.72 2.37
N GLN A 15 5.56 -17.26 3.06
CA GLN A 15 4.20 -16.74 3.05
C GLN A 15 4.12 -15.50 3.95
N ILE A 16 3.60 -14.40 3.41
CA ILE A 16 3.38 -13.15 4.14
C ILE A 16 1.93 -13.03 4.56
N PHE A 17 1.01 -13.25 3.61
CA PHE A 17 -0.43 -13.27 3.86
C PHE A 17 -1.05 -14.55 3.31
N ASN A 18 -2.00 -15.09 4.07
CA ASN A 18 -2.79 -16.25 3.73
C ASN A 18 -4.27 -15.88 3.85
N HIS A 19 -4.93 -15.55 2.73
CA HIS A 19 -6.34 -15.17 2.70
C HIS A 19 -6.71 -14.03 3.68
N LEU A 20 -5.88 -12.98 3.74
CA LEU A 20 -6.13 -11.82 4.59
C LEU A 20 -7.38 -11.07 4.09
N THR A 21 -8.36 -10.88 4.98
CA THR A 21 -9.54 -10.05 4.72
C THR A 21 -9.64 -8.98 5.79
N MET A 22 -9.73 -7.71 5.38
CA MET A 22 -9.83 -6.58 6.29
C MET A 22 -10.35 -5.33 5.56
N SER A 23 -10.84 -4.36 6.32
CA SER A 23 -11.29 -3.08 5.78
C SER A 23 -10.73 -1.89 6.56
N PHE A 24 -10.52 -0.78 5.84
CA PHE A 24 -10.08 0.50 6.37
C PHE A 24 -11.12 1.55 6.02
N ASN A 25 -11.73 2.13 7.05
CA ASN A 25 -12.78 3.14 6.88
C ASN A 25 -12.20 4.47 6.37
N SER A 26 -13.01 5.19 5.58
CA SER A 26 -12.70 6.57 5.20
C SER A 26 -12.59 7.47 6.42
N ASN A 27 -11.81 8.55 6.33
CA ASN A 27 -11.71 9.59 7.36
C ASN A 27 -11.26 9.05 8.73
N ARG A 28 -10.42 8.01 8.73
CA ARG A 28 -9.86 7.41 9.95
C ARG A 28 -8.34 7.30 9.83
N LEU A 29 -7.66 7.68 10.89
CA LEU A 29 -6.27 7.28 11.10
C LEU A 29 -6.26 5.80 11.49
N THR A 30 -5.55 4.99 10.72
CA THR A 30 -5.32 3.57 11.06
C THR A 30 -3.84 3.34 11.28
N VAL A 31 -3.50 2.60 12.34
CA VAL A 31 -2.14 2.18 12.65
C VAL A 31 -2.02 0.69 12.45
N LEU A 32 -1.04 0.26 11.65
CA LEU A 32 -0.69 -1.16 11.47
C LEU A 32 0.40 -1.54 12.48
N LEU A 33 0.07 -2.40 13.43
CA LEU A 33 0.98 -2.90 14.46
C LEU A 33 1.41 -4.34 14.17
N GLY A 34 2.63 -4.68 14.55
CA GLY A 34 3.19 -6.04 14.43
C GLY A 34 4.71 -6.02 14.35
N ASP A 35 5.34 -7.18 14.50
CA ASP A 35 6.79 -7.31 14.52
C ASP A 35 7.45 -7.03 13.16
N ASN A 36 8.78 -6.90 13.18
CA ASN A 36 9.56 -6.81 11.96
C ASN A 36 9.39 -8.07 11.10
N GLY A 37 9.11 -7.87 9.81
CA GLY A 37 8.84 -8.98 8.90
C GLY A 37 7.41 -9.52 8.92
N ALA A 38 6.50 -8.98 9.75
CA ALA A 38 5.08 -9.36 9.78
C ALA A 38 4.28 -8.97 8.51
N GLY A 39 4.90 -8.25 7.56
CA GLY A 39 4.27 -7.88 6.28
C GLY A 39 3.67 -6.48 6.21
N LYS A 40 3.83 -5.65 7.25
CA LYS A 40 3.29 -4.27 7.30
C LYS A 40 3.61 -3.44 6.04
N SER A 41 4.89 -3.30 5.69
CA SER A 41 5.32 -2.55 4.51
C SER A 41 4.85 -3.21 3.21
N THR A 42 4.76 -4.54 3.17
CA THR A 42 4.19 -5.27 2.02
C THR A 42 2.72 -4.96 1.83
N LEU A 43 1.92 -4.91 2.91
CA LEU A 43 0.51 -4.52 2.85
C LEU A 43 0.35 -3.09 2.33
N LEU A 44 1.11 -2.14 2.89
CA LEU A 44 1.05 -0.73 2.47
C LEU A 44 1.43 -0.56 1.00
N ARG A 45 2.48 -1.25 0.51
CA ARG A 45 2.86 -1.22 -0.91
C ARG A 45 1.80 -1.83 -1.83
N MET A 46 1.08 -2.87 -1.38
CA MET A 46 -0.01 -3.44 -2.17
C MET A 46 -1.21 -2.50 -2.25
N ILE A 47 -1.58 -1.85 -1.14
CA ILE A 47 -2.61 -0.79 -1.11
C ILE A 47 -2.20 0.41 -1.97
N ALA A 48 -0.91 0.75 -2.02
CA ALA A 48 -0.41 1.82 -2.88
C ALA A 48 -0.27 1.41 -4.35
N GLY A 49 -0.61 0.17 -4.72
CA GLY A 49 -0.44 -0.34 -6.09
C GLY A 49 1.02 -0.47 -6.55
N ILE A 50 1.99 -0.38 -5.65
CA ILE A 50 3.42 -0.56 -5.93
C ILE A 50 3.75 -2.04 -6.05
N GLU A 51 3.03 -2.87 -5.31
CA GLU A 51 3.24 -4.30 -5.24
C GLU A 51 1.96 -5.08 -5.57
N LYS A 52 2.07 -6.13 -6.37
CA LYS A 52 0.92 -7.00 -6.70
C LYS A 52 0.78 -8.13 -5.68
N ALA A 53 -0.46 -8.41 -5.30
CA ALA A 53 -0.81 -9.64 -4.60
C ALA A 53 -0.68 -10.86 -5.53
N ASN A 54 -0.55 -12.05 -4.95
CA ASN A 54 -0.61 -13.29 -5.72
C ASN A 54 -2.06 -13.71 -6.00
N ASP A 55 -2.95 -13.46 -5.05
CA ASP A 55 -4.39 -13.73 -5.15
C ASP A 55 -5.18 -12.76 -4.25
N GLY A 56 -6.50 -12.72 -4.44
CA GLY A 56 -7.43 -11.82 -3.77
C GLY A 56 -7.55 -10.47 -4.44
N THR A 57 -8.31 -9.56 -3.81
CA THR A 57 -8.59 -8.22 -4.35
C THR A 57 -8.41 -7.13 -3.31
N ILE A 58 -8.09 -5.93 -3.81
CA ILE A 58 -8.15 -4.68 -3.05
C ILE A 58 -9.10 -3.76 -3.79
N ASN A 59 -10.18 -3.37 -3.13
CA ASN A 59 -11.16 -2.42 -3.63
C ASN A 59 -11.00 -1.09 -2.89
N TYR A 60 -11.23 0.00 -3.62
CA TYR A 60 -11.16 1.36 -3.15
C TYR A 60 -12.53 2.00 -3.36
N PHE A 61 -13.16 2.41 -2.27
CA PHE A 61 -14.49 2.99 -2.24
C PHE A 61 -15.55 2.08 -2.92
N GLY A 62 -15.47 0.77 -2.67
CA GLY A 62 -16.41 -0.22 -3.21
C GLY A 62 -16.09 -0.70 -4.63
N GLU A 63 -15.04 -0.18 -5.27
CA GLU A 63 -14.71 -0.50 -6.65
C GLU A 63 -13.27 -1.00 -6.82
N LYS A 64 -13.03 -1.75 -7.88
CA LYS A 64 -11.67 -2.13 -8.27
C LYS A 64 -11.04 -1.00 -9.10
N TRP A 65 -10.00 -0.37 -8.58
CA TRP A 65 -9.26 0.66 -9.30
C TRP A 65 -8.14 0.07 -10.16
N ASN A 66 -7.88 0.71 -11.30
CA ASN A 66 -6.69 0.46 -12.11
C ASN A 66 -5.46 1.21 -11.55
N GLN A 67 -4.28 0.92 -12.10
CA GLN A 67 -3.02 1.50 -11.62
C GLN A 67 -3.01 3.03 -11.61
N ARG A 68 -3.56 3.67 -12.65
CA ARG A 68 -3.58 5.14 -12.76
C ARG A 68 -4.51 5.77 -11.73
N GLN A 69 -5.66 5.15 -11.49
CA GLN A 69 -6.58 5.58 -10.43
C GLN A 69 -5.91 5.50 -9.06
N ILE A 70 -5.20 4.40 -8.76
CA ILE A 70 -4.48 4.26 -7.49
C ILE A 70 -3.43 5.36 -7.32
N GLN A 71 -2.58 5.58 -8.34
CA GLN A 71 -1.52 6.60 -8.30
C GLN A 71 -2.05 8.03 -8.10
N ASN A 72 -3.21 8.35 -8.68
CA ASN A 72 -3.81 9.69 -8.56
C ASN A 72 -4.48 9.95 -7.21
N HIS A 73 -4.75 8.92 -6.41
CA HIS A 73 -5.56 9.05 -5.19
C HIS A 73 -4.87 8.52 -3.92
N ILE A 74 -3.80 7.72 -4.05
CA ILE A 74 -3.06 7.14 -2.92
C ILE A 74 -1.64 7.67 -2.93
N GLY A 75 -1.30 8.47 -1.90
CA GLY A 75 0.07 8.82 -1.59
C GLY A 75 0.76 7.72 -0.78
N TYR A 76 2.01 7.41 -1.12
CA TYR A 76 2.83 6.45 -0.38
C TYR A 76 4.19 7.07 -0.06
N VAL A 77 4.55 7.09 1.22
CA VAL A 77 5.85 7.53 1.68
C VAL A 77 6.70 6.28 1.95
N PRO A 78 7.76 6.03 1.16
CA PRO A 78 8.65 4.88 1.38
C PRO A 78 9.44 5.01 2.68
N GLN A 79 9.92 3.87 3.19
CA GLN A 79 10.81 3.83 4.35
C GLN A 79 12.15 4.50 4.05
N ASP A 80 12.74 4.19 2.89
CA ASP A 80 13.91 4.88 2.39
C ASP A 80 13.46 6.10 1.59
N ILE A 81 13.88 7.27 2.06
CA ILE A 81 13.46 8.55 1.51
C ILE A 81 13.98 8.70 0.06
N ALA A 82 13.07 8.92 -0.89
CA ALA A 82 13.40 9.18 -2.28
C ALA A 82 13.42 10.70 -2.54
N LEU A 83 14.48 11.38 -2.08
CA LEU A 83 14.68 12.82 -2.34
C LEU A 83 15.50 13.04 -3.61
N PHE A 84 15.12 14.06 -4.37
CA PHE A 84 15.98 14.63 -5.39
C PHE A 84 16.96 15.56 -4.70
N GLU A 85 18.19 15.08 -4.47
CA GLU A 85 19.23 15.81 -3.71
C GLU A 85 19.60 17.17 -4.33
N HIS A 86 19.39 17.33 -5.63
CA HIS A 86 19.65 18.56 -6.37
C HIS A 86 18.47 19.55 -6.33
N MET A 87 17.38 19.23 -5.63
CA MET A 87 16.20 20.08 -5.46
C MET A 87 16.10 20.57 -4.01
N THR A 88 15.55 21.76 -3.83
CA THR A 88 15.12 22.26 -2.52
C THR A 88 13.98 21.43 -1.95
N VAL A 89 13.71 21.58 -0.65
CA VAL A 89 12.58 20.92 0.02
C VAL A 89 11.25 21.29 -0.65
N ALA A 90 11.05 22.57 -0.98
CA ALA A 90 9.82 23.04 -1.61
C ALA A 90 9.62 22.46 -3.02
N GLU A 91 10.71 22.27 -3.78
CA GLU A 91 10.66 21.64 -5.10
C GLU A 91 10.34 20.15 -5.00
N ASN A 92 10.94 19.42 -4.05
CA ASN A 92 10.58 18.04 -3.79
C ASN A 92 9.09 17.90 -3.43
N ILE A 93 8.56 18.74 -2.54
CA ILE A 93 7.14 18.72 -2.16
C ILE A 93 6.21 19.04 -3.33
N LYS A 94 6.60 19.94 -4.24
CA LYS A 94 5.80 20.29 -5.43
C LYS A 94 5.82 19.21 -6.51
N PHE A 95 6.86 18.39 -6.54
CA PHE A 95 7.01 17.34 -7.55
C PHE A 95 6.11 16.13 -7.26
N PHE A 96 5.99 15.75 -5.99
CA PHE A 96 5.12 14.66 -5.52
C PHE A 96 3.66 15.10 -5.37
#